data_AF-A0A7R9HGD1-F1
#
_entry.id   AF-A0A7R9HGD1-F1
#
_cell.length_a   1.000
_cell.length_b   1.000
_cell.length_c   1.000
_cell.angle_alpha   90.00
_cell.angle_beta   90.00
_cell.angle_gamma   90.00
#
_symmetry.space_group_name_H-M   'P 1'
#
loop_
_entity.id
_entity.type
_entity.pdbx_description
1 polymer ?
#
loop_
_entity_poly.entity_id
_entity_poly.type
_entity_poly.pdbx_seq_one_letter_code
_entity_poly.pdbx_strand_id
1 'polypeptide(L)'
;MYICPAGVQDLNNTLVNSTSLLVSWSYNPSHGGDCAVGFYAEVCQRVTSFCLGWSLDGTDVTGVLLPGLAVCMLHDVRVFAVDQAGAWSDPTGISFYLDGMGPVTNISSRNVTPNSFTVSWLLQSLVAVSCEYNITVRF
;
A
#
# COMPACT_ATOMS: atom_id res chain seq x y z
N MET A 1 20.42 30.17 -7.29
CA MET A 1 19.50 29.58 -6.29
C MET A 1 18.77 28.46 -7.01
N TYR A 2 19.15 27.21 -6.76
CA TYR A 2 18.58 26.05 -7.44
C TYR A 2 17.34 25.64 -6.65
N ILE A 3 16.16 25.82 -7.23
CA ILE A 3 14.89 25.57 -6.54
C ILE A 3 14.43 24.16 -6.92
N CYS A 4 14.29 23.33 -5.89
CA CYS A 4 14.02 21.89 -5.87
C CYS A 4 12.81 21.45 -6.72
N PRO A 5 12.71 20.15 -7.04
CA PRO A 5 11.68 19.64 -7.91
C PRO A 5 10.30 19.80 -7.28
N ALA A 6 9.33 20.15 -8.13
CA ALA A 6 7.93 20.08 -7.75
C ALA A 6 7.60 18.68 -7.20
N GLY A 7 6.69 18.60 -6.23
CA GLY A 7 6.18 17.31 -5.78
C GLY A 7 5.49 16.56 -6.92
N VAL A 8 5.40 15.24 -6.81
CA VAL A 8 4.56 14.44 -7.71
C VAL A 8 3.08 14.81 -7.56
N GLN A 9 2.27 14.51 -8.56
CA GLN A 9 0.85 14.84 -8.63
C GLN A 9 0.03 13.58 -8.90
N ASP A 10 -1.29 13.68 -8.73
CA ASP A 10 -2.26 12.62 -9.05
C ASP A 10 -1.88 11.24 -8.48
N LEU A 11 -1.32 11.22 -7.27
CA LEU A 11 -0.89 9.99 -6.62
C LEU A 11 -2.10 9.06 -6.41
N ASN A 12 -2.02 7.88 -6.98
CA ASN A 12 -3.05 6.86 -6.92
C ASN A 12 -2.45 5.52 -6.54
N ASN A 13 -3.29 4.67 -5.95
CA ASN A 13 -2.93 3.30 -5.63
C ASN A 13 -3.93 2.32 -6.24
N THR A 14 -3.44 1.17 -6.66
CA THR A 14 -4.26 0.11 -7.23
C THR A 14 -3.81 -1.23 -6.64
N LEU A 15 -4.75 -1.94 -6.03
CA LEU A 15 -4.49 -3.26 -5.49
C LEU A 15 -4.20 -4.23 -6.64
N VAL A 16 -3.04 -4.88 -6.60
CA VAL A 16 -2.67 -5.90 -7.60
C VAL A 16 -3.00 -7.29 -7.10
N ASN A 17 -2.69 -7.57 -5.82
CA ASN A 17 -3.13 -8.76 -5.11
C ASN A 17 -3.20 -8.47 -3.60
N SER A 18 -3.52 -9.47 -2.78
CA SER A 18 -3.67 -9.31 -1.33
C SER A 18 -2.44 -8.74 -0.60
N THR A 19 -1.24 -8.79 -1.19
CA THR A 19 0.01 -8.36 -0.55
C THR A 19 0.83 -7.39 -1.40
N SER A 20 0.29 -6.90 -2.51
CA SER A 20 1.01 -5.96 -3.37
C SER A 20 0.12 -4.89 -3.95
N LEU A 21 0.71 -3.70 -4.06
CA LEU A 21 0.06 -2.48 -4.47
C LEU A 21 0.87 -1.83 -5.59
N LEU A 22 0.20 -1.47 -6.69
CA LEU A 22 0.76 -0.57 -7.67
C LEU A 22 0.48 0.86 -7.21
N VAL A 23 1.53 1.66 -7.05
CA VAL A 23 1.43 3.10 -6.81
C VAL A 23 1.76 3.80 -8.12
N SER A 24 0.94 4.75 -8.54
CA SER A 24 1.16 5.53 -9.76
C SER A 24 1.01 7.02 -9.48
N TRP A 25 1.72 7.85 -10.23
CA TRP A 25 1.67 9.31 -10.11
C TRP A 25 1.86 9.97 -11.48
N SER A 26 1.54 11.24 -11.55
CA SER A 26 1.95 12.14 -12.62
C SER A 26 3.07 13.06 -12.11
N TYR A 27 3.88 13.57 -13.03
CA TYR A 27 4.90 14.57 -12.71
C TYR A 27 4.89 15.64 -13.79
N ASN A 28 4.60 16.87 -13.38
CA ASN A 28 4.59 18.03 -14.26
C ASN A 28 5.77 18.94 -13.91
N PRO A 29 6.80 19.06 -14.77
CA PRO A 29 7.99 19.86 -14.49
C PRO A 29 7.76 21.39 -14.56
N SER A 30 6.51 21.85 -14.56
CA SER A 30 6.09 23.18 -15.02
C SER A 30 6.35 24.35 -14.05
N HIS A 31 7.28 24.26 -13.09
CA HIS A 31 7.62 25.35 -12.17
C HIS A 31 9.10 25.79 -12.22
N GLY A 32 9.67 25.86 -13.42
CA GLY A 32 10.90 26.62 -13.66
C GLY A 32 12.20 25.81 -13.74
N GLY A 33 12.12 24.49 -13.88
CA GLY A 33 13.26 23.65 -14.23
C GLY A 33 12.95 22.16 -14.10
N ASP A 34 13.26 21.38 -15.14
CA ASP A 34 13.41 19.92 -15.07
C ASP A 34 14.59 19.59 -14.15
N CYS A 35 14.40 19.69 -12.84
CA CYS A 35 15.45 19.37 -11.87
C CYS A 35 15.36 17.93 -11.36
N ALA A 36 14.21 17.27 -11.48
CA ALA A 36 14.10 15.86 -11.13
C ALA A 36 14.84 14.99 -12.14
N VAL A 37 15.60 14.02 -11.62
CA VAL A 37 16.24 12.96 -12.41
C VAL A 37 15.61 11.59 -12.12
N GLY A 38 14.70 11.53 -11.15
CA GLY A 38 14.02 10.32 -10.74
C GLY A 38 13.09 10.56 -9.55
N PHE A 39 12.65 9.48 -8.94
CA PHE A 39 11.73 9.48 -7.81
C PHE A 39 12.22 8.57 -6.69
N TYR A 40 11.74 8.83 -5.48
CA TYR A 40 11.85 7.92 -4.35
C TYR A 40 10.44 7.62 -3.85
N ALA A 41 10.10 6.34 -3.73
CA ALA A 41 8.83 5.91 -3.17
C ALA A 41 9.10 5.18 -1.85
N GLU A 42 8.31 5.45 -0.82
CA GLU A 42 8.33 4.72 0.44
C GLU A 42 6.94 4.26 0.84
N VAL A 43 6.88 3.14 1.56
CA VAL A 43 5.68 2.66 2.24
C VAL A 43 6.02 2.34 3.68
N CYS A 44 5.31 2.99 4.59
CA CYS A 44 5.46 2.80 6.02
C CYS A 44 4.21 2.11 6.60
N GLN A 45 4.42 1.09 7.41
CA GLN A 45 3.37 0.54 8.27
C GLN A 45 3.10 1.51 9.41
N ARG A 46 1.89 2.05 9.53
CA ARG A 46 1.61 3.11 10.53
C ARG A 46 1.81 2.66 11.98
N VAL A 47 1.53 1.38 12.26
CA VAL A 47 1.62 0.83 13.62
C VAL A 47 3.07 0.61 14.06
N THR A 48 3.86 -0.05 13.21
CA THR A 48 5.26 -0.41 13.52
C THR A 48 6.24 0.70 13.15
N SER A 49 5.81 1.67 12.35
CA SER A 49 6.66 2.67 11.68
C SER A 49 7.77 2.04 10.83
N PHE A 50 7.64 0.76 10.46
CA PHE A 50 8.57 0.10 9.56
C PHE A 50 8.33 0.58 8.13
N CYS A 51 9.38 1.06 7.48
CA CYS A 51 9.31 1.62 6.13
C CYS A 51 10.18 0.83 5.15
N LEU A 52 9.67 0.63 3.94
CA LEU A 52 10.41 0.15 2.79
C LEU A 52 10.48 1.26 1.75
N GLY A 53 11.61 1.36 1.05
CA GLY A 53 11.87 2.43 0.09
C GLY A 53 12.45 1.92 -1.22
N TRP A 54 12.16 2.64 -2.31
CA TRP A 54 12.61 2.34 -3.67
C TRP A 54 13.07 3.62 -4.35
N SER A 55 14.31 3.60 -4.85
CA SER A 55 14.81 4.62 -5.77
C SER A 55 14.47 4.24 -7.21
N LEU A 56 13.97 5.20 -7.97
CA LEU A 56 13.47 5.03 -9.33
C LEU A 56 14.17 6.05 -10.21
N ASP A 57 15.01 5.58 -11.13
CA ASP A 57 15.75 6.44 -12.05
C ASP A 57 14.89 6.78 -13.26
N GLY A 58 14.92 8.05 -13.68
CA GLY A 58 14.16 8.55 -14.82
C GLY A 58 12.86 9.26 -14.45
N THR A 59 12.58 10.36 -15.15
CA THR A 59 11.34 11.15 -14.98
C THR A 59 10.15 10.58 -15.75
N ASP A 60 10.39 9.58 -16.62
CA ASP A 60 9.38 8.81 -17.33
C ASP A 60 8.73 7.71 -16.48
N VAL A 61 9.27 7.45 -15.29
CA VAL A 61 8.68 6.51 -14.33
C VAL A 61 7.44 7.11 -13.69
N THR A 62 6.28 6.53 -13.99
CA THR A 62 4.97 6.99 -13.48
C THR A 62 4.37 6.04 -12.43
N GLY A 63 5.13 5.06 -11.95
CA GLY A 63 4.63 4.12 -10.96
C GLY A 63 5.64 3.06 -10.51
N VAL A 64 5.33 2.42 -9.39
CA VAL A 64 6.13 1.34 -8.80
C VAL A 64 5.22 0.28 -8.18
N LEU A 65 5.57 -0.99 -8.38
CA LEU A 65 4.93 -2.11 -7.69
C LEU A 65 5.59 -2.33 -6.33
N LEU A 66 4.80 -2.24 -5.26
CA LEU A 66 5.22 -2.45 -3.88
C LEU A 66 4.81 -3.86 -3.43
N PRO A 67 5.75 -4.82 -3.31
CA PRO A 67 5.45 -6.19 -2.91
C PRO A 67 5.55 -6.41 -1.40
N GLY A 68 4.96 -7.51 -0.91
CA GLY A 68 5.21 -8.01 0.44
C GLY A 68 4.60 -7.17 1.57
N LEU A 69 3.54 -6.43 1.27
CA LEU A 69 2.87 -5.58 2.24
C LEU A 69 1.94 -6.40 3.15
N ALA A 70 1.84 -5.98 4.41
CA ALA A 70 1.03 -6.68 5.39
C ALA A 70 -0.47 -6.41 5.16
N VAL A 71 -1.29 -7.41 5.37
CA VAL A 71 -2.76 -7.31 5.22
C VAL A 71 -3.39 -6.79 6.51
N CYS A 72 -4.60 -6.24 6.43
CA CYS A 72 -5.36 -5.75 7.60
C CYS A 72 -4.61 -4.66 8.39
N MET A 73 -3.66 -3.96 7.78
CA MET A 73 -2.91 -2.88 8.41
C MET A 73 -2.94 -1.61 7.56
N LEU A 74 -2.94 -0.46 8.24
CA LEU A 74 -2.86 0.84 7.59
C LEU A 74 -1.43 1.12 7.15
N HIS A 75 -1.29 1.40 5.85
CA HIS A 75 -0.02 1.77 5.24
C HIS A 75 -0.09 3.21 4.77
N ASP A 76 1.03 3.91 4.92
CA ASP A 76 1.26 5.25 4.41
C ASP A 76 2.28 5.17 3.29
N VAL A 77 1.87 5.46 2.06
CA VAL A 77 2.78 5.60 0.93
C VAL A 77 3.13 7.08 0.77
N ARG A 78 4.40 7.35 0.47
CA ARG A 78 4.87 8.67 0.06
C ARG A 78 5.76 8.55 -1.16
N VAL A 79 5.67 9.53 -2.04
CA VAL A 79 6.50 9.63 -3.24
C VAL A 79 7.11 11.02 -3.29
N PHE A 80 8.40 11.06 -3.61
CA PHE A 80 9.24 12.24 -3.70
C PHE A 80 9.85 12.30 -5.10
N ALA A 81 10.00 13.49 -5.65
CA ALA A 81 10.89 13.72 -6.79
C ALA A 81 12.32 13.97 -6.27
N VAL A 82 13.32 13.46 -6.98
CA VAL A 82 14.74 13.56 -6.59
C VAL A 82 15.52 14.28 -7.68
N ASP A 83 16.33 15.27 -7.30
CA ASP A 83 17.16 16.02 -8.24
C ASP A 83 18.56 15.43 -8.47
N GLN A 84 19.32 16.01 -9.40
CA GLN A 84 20.68 15.57 -9.71
C GLN A 84 21.66 15.68 -8.52
N ALA A 85 21.38 16.55 -7.55
CA ALA A 85 22.17 16.69 -6.32
C ALA A 85 21.72 15.70 -5.23
N GLY A 86 20.66 14.93 -5.46
CA GLY A 86 20.06 14.01 -4.50
C GLY A 86 19.12 14.70 -3.50
N ALA A 87 18.73 15.95 -3.74
CA ALA A 87 17.74 16.63 -2.91
C ALA A 87 16.32 16.19 -3.28
N TRP A 88 15.46 16.11 -2.26
CA TRP A 88 14.10 15.58 -2.39
C TRP A 88 13.08 16.72 -2.43
N SER A 89 11.99 16.53 -3.18
CA SER A 89 10.82 17.40 -3.11
C SER A 89 10.07 17.22 -1.78
N ASP A 90 9.06 18.05 -1.54
CA ASP A 90 8.02 17.69 -0.57
C ASP A 90 7.33 16.37 -0.99
N PRO A 91 6.97 15.49 -0.03
CA PRO A 91 6.28 14.25 -0.33
C PRO A 91 4.83 14.51 -0.73
N THR A 92 4.36 13.72 -1.69
CA THR A 92 2.91 13.47 -1.85
C THR A 92 2.62 12.10 -1.30
N GLY A 93 1.58 11.97 -0.47
CA GLY A 93 1.28 10.73 0.21
C GLY A 93 -0.19 10.35 0.19
N ILE A 94 -0.43 9.04 0.29
CA ILE A 94 -1.75 8.42 0.39
C ILE A 94 -1.72 7.33 1.45
N SER A 95 -2.79 7.24 2.23
CA SER A 95 -2.98 6.17 3.21
C SER A 95 -4.00 5.15 2.69
N PHE A 96 -3.74 3.86 2.93
CA PHE A 96 -4.66 2.80 2.53
C PHE A 96 -4.58 1.58 3.42
N TYR A 97 -5.64 0.76 3.36
CA TYR A 97 -5.66 -0.58 3.91
C TYR A 97 -5.51 -1.59 2.77
N LEU A 98 -4.72 -2.62 3.01
CA LEU A 98 -4.75 -3.82 2.18
C LEU A 98 -5.82 -4.73 2.76
N ASP A 99 -6.96 -4.79 2.06
CA ASP A 99 -7.92 -5.85 2.28
C ASP A 99 -7.37 -7.14 1.65
N GLY A 100 -6.51 -7.79 2.42
CA GLY A 100 -5.81 -8.98 2.01
C GLY A 100 -6.37 -10.23 2.68
N MET A 101 -7.65 -10.22 3.07
CA MET A 101 -8.31 -11.47 3.41
C MET A 101 -8.51 -12.24 2.11
N GLY A 102 -7.56 -13.13 1.81
CA GLY A 102 -7.83 -14.24 0.90
C GLY A 102 -9.05 -15.04 1.36
N PRO A 103 -9.60 -15.93 0.52
CA PRO A 103 -10.75 -16.73 0.92
C PRO A 103 -10.46 -17.45 2.23
N VAL A 104 -11.36 -17.34 3.20
CA VAL A 104 -11.23 -18.03 4.49
C VAL A 104 -11.09 -19.53 4.23
N THR A 105 -9.98 -20.11 4.66
CA THR A 105 -9.65 -21.54 4.44
C THR A 105 -9.93 -22.38 5.67
N ASN A 106 -10.16 -23.68 5.45
CA ASN A 106 -10.37 -24.67 6.51
C ASN A 106 -11.60 -24.36 7.37
N ILE A 107 -12.68 -23.91 6.73
CA ILE A 107 -13.97 -23.70 7.40
C ILE A 107 -14.48 -25.06 7.86
N SER A 108 -14.73 -25.20 9.16
CA SER A 108 -15.32 -26.39 9.74
C SER A 108 -16.46 -26.04 10.68
N SER A 109 -17.50 -26.86 10.66
CA SER A 109 -18.60 -26.79 11.62
C SER A 109 -18.47 -27.91 12.65
N ARG A 110 -18.66 -27.60 13.93
CA ARG A 110 -18.71 -28.55 15.04
C ARG A 110 -19.94 -28.31 15.90
N ASN A 111 -20.32 -29.30 16.72
CA ASN A 111 -21.46 -29.22 17.63
C ASN A 111 -22.76 -28.81 16.92
N VAL A 112 -23.05 -29.42 15.77
CA VAL A 112 -24.26 -29.13 15.00
C VAL A 112 -25.48 -29.74 15.71
N THR A 113 -26.39 -28.89 16.14
CA THR A 113 -27.70 -29.23 16.68
C THR A 113 -28.77 -28.62 15.77
N PRO A 114 -30.08 -28.89 16.01
CA PRO A 114 -31.13 -28.24 15.24
C PRO A 114 -31.10 -26.70 15.28
N ASN A 115 -30.54 -26.11 16.36
CA ASN A 115 -30.63 -24.66 16.62
C ASN A 115 -29.26 -23.98 16.77
N SER A 116 -28.16 -24.73 16.71
CA SER A 116 -26.84 -24.18 16.93
C SER A 116 -25.78 -24.96 16.18
N PHE A 117 -24.71 -24.26 15.82
CA PHE A 117 -23.48 -24.84 15.34
C PHE A 117 -22.34 -23.91 15.75
N THR A 118 -21.15 -24.47 15.88
CA THR A 118 -19.91 -23.70 16.04
C THR A 118 -19.19 -23.73 14.71
N VAL A 119 -18.83 -22.56 14.18
CA VAL A 119 -17.98 -22.45 12.98
C VAL A 119 -16.59 -22.00 13.37
N SER A 120 -15.57 -22.63 12.80
CA SER A 120 -14.16 -22.27 12.96
C SER A 120 -13.45 -22.24 11.62
N TRP A 121 -12.41 -21.44 11.52
CA TRP A 121 -11.56 -21.33 10.34
C TRP A 121 -10.12 -21.01 10.73
N LEU A 122 -9.20 -21.16 9.77
CA LEU A 122 -7.81 -20.77 9.96
C LEU A 122 -7.64 -19.28 9.61
N LEU A 123 -7.01 -18.51 10.50
CA LEU A 123 -6.59 -17.15 10.18
C LEU A 123 -5.43 -17.22 9.18
N GLN A 124 -5.53 -16.47 8.08
CA GLN A 124 -4.46 -16.37 7.09
C GLN A 124 -3.42 -15.31 7.46
N SER A 125 -3.71 -14.43 8.42
CA SER A 125 -2.79 -13.38 8.85
C SER A 125 -2.17 -13.71 10.21
N LEU A 126 -0.84 -13.58 10.28
CA LEU A 126 -0.04 -13.66 11.51
C LEU A 126 -0.05 -12.35 12.32
N VAL A 127 -0.72 -11.30 11.82
CA VAL A 127 -0.73 -9.99 12.47
C VAL A 127 -2.08 -9.77 13.17
N ALA A 128 -2.02 -9.49 14.47
CA ALA A 128 -3.15 -9.39 15.40
C ALA A 128 -3.99 -8.12 15.24
N VAL A 129 -4.36 -7.78 14.00
CA VAL A 129 -5.34 -6.71 13.73
C VAL A 129 -6.53 -7.37 13.04
N SER A 130 -7.65 -7.42 13.75
CA SER A 130 -8.84 -8.13 13.30
C SER A 130 -9.43 -7.43 12.08
N CYS A 131 -9.33 -8.05 10.91
CA CYS A 131 -10.29 -7.81 9.85
C CYS A 131 -11.67 -8.36 10.28
N GLU A 132 -12.75 -7.71 9.86
CA GLU A 132 -14.12 -8.14 10.16
C GLU A 132 -14.52 -9.28 9.21
N TYR A 133 -15.11 -10.36 9.76
CA TYR A 133 -15.59 -11.50 8.98
C TYR A 133 -17.12 -11.48 8.92
N ASN A 134 -17.68 -11.47 7.72
CA ASN A 134 -19.12 -11.61 7.53
C ASN A 134 -19.48 -13.09 7.30
N ILE A 135 -20.31 -13.66 8.18
CA ILE A 135 -20.79 -15.05 8.07
C ILE A 135 -22.23 -15.02 7.56
N THR A 136 -22.45 -15.59 6.37
CA THR A 136 -23.81 -15.77 5.83
C THR A 136 -24.21 -17.24 5.92
N VAL A 137 -25.30 -17.53 6.65
CA VAL A 137 -25.92 -18.85 6.73
C VAL A 137 -27.10 -18.89 5.76
N ARG A 138 -27.17 -19.91 4.92
CA ARG A 138 -28.31 -20.13 4.01
C ARG A 138 -28.97 -21.46 4.36
N PHE A 139 -30.30 -21.46 4.38
CA PHE A 139 -31.15 -22.62 4.62
C PHE A 139 -31.78 -23.08 3.30
#